data_AF-A0A8T4RRR2-F1
#
_entry.id   AF-A0A8T4RRR2-F1
#
_cell.length_a   1.000
_cell.length_b   1.000
_cell.length_c   1.000
_cell.angle_alpha   90.00
_cell.angle_beta   90.00
_cell.angle_gamma   90.00
#
_symmetry.space_group_name_H-M   'P 1'
#
loop_
_entity.id
_entity.type
_entity.pdbx_description
1 polymer ?
#
loop_
_entity_poly.entity_id
_entity_poly.type
_entity_poly.pdbx_seq_one_letter_code
_entity_poly.pdbx_strand_id
1 'polypeptide(L)' 'MKDRITITIGRELLEWVDRKIESKIFANRSHALEFLIAQRKNAEIKP' A
#
# COMPACT_ATOMS: atom_id res chain seq x y z
N MET A 1 -5.64 -16.41 2.76
CA MET A 1 -4.31 -16.71 2.19
C MET A 1 -3.74 -15.41 1.65
N LYS A 2 -2.43 -15.17 1.78
CA LYS A 2 -1.75 -14.00 1.22
C LYS A 2 -0.66 -14.49 0.28
N ASP A 3 -0.67 -14.00 -0.95
CA ASP A 3 0.35 -14.32 -1.96
C ASP A 3 1.50 -13.31 -1.91
N ARG A 4 2.73 -13.82 -2.04
CA ARG A 4 3.91 -12.96 -2.14
C ARG A 4 4.11 -12.57 -3.59
N ILE A 5 4.14 -11.27 -3.83
CA ILE A 5 4.41 -10.69 -5.14
C ILE A 5 5.70 -9.88 -5.10
N THR A 6 6.43 -9.87 -6.22
CA THR A 6 7.55 -8.96 -6.45
C THR A 6 7.08 -7.89 -7.41
N ILE A 7 7.28 -6.61 -7.05
CA ILE A 7 6.86 -5.49 -7.87
C ILE A 7 8.02 -4.53 -8.09
N THR A 8 8.05 -3.91 -9.26
CA THR A 8 8.88 -2.73 -9.52
C THR A 8 8.01 -1.50 -9.32
N ILE A 9 8.46 -0.57 -8.48
CA ILE A 9 7.73 0.66 -8.16
C ILE A 9 8.67 1.86 -8.22
N GLY A 10 8.14 3.02 -8.62
CA GLY A 10 8.88 4.27 -8.62
C GLY A 10 9.44 4.59 -7.23
N ARG A 11 10.68 5.09 -7.18
CA ARG A 11 11.39 5.38 -5.94
C ARG A 11 10.61 6.34 -5.04
N GLU A 12 10.02 7.39 -5.61
CA GLU A 12 9.24 8.38 -4.86
C GLU A 12 8.02 7.78 -4.16
N LEU A 13 7.35 6.80 -4.81
CA LEU A 13 6.21 6.09 -4.20
C LEU A 13 6.67 5.18 -3.07
N LEU A 14 7.81 4.51 -3.23
CA LEU A 14 8.39 3.67 -2.18
C LEU A 14 8.77 4.51 -0.95
N GLU A 15 9.42 5.65 -1.18
CA GLU A 15 9.79 6.59 -0.12
C GLU A 15 8.55 7.16 0.60
N TRP A 16 7.49 7.46 -0.15
CA TRP A 16 6.22 7.88 0.46
C TRP A 16 5.63 6.79 1.35
N VAL A 17 5.64 5.53 0.91
CA VAL A 17 5.16 4.40 1.71
C VAL A 17 6.01 4.22 2.97
N ASP A 18 7.33 4.29 2.85
CA ASP A 18 8.25 4.14 3.99
C ASP A 18 8.00 5.23 5.05
N ARG A 19 7.83 6.49 4.65
CA ARG A 19 7.50 7.59 5.59
C ARG A 19 6.19 7.34 6.34
N LYS A 20 5.20 6.70 5.70
CA LYS A 20 3.93 6.35 6.35
C LYS A 20 4.06 5.17 7.31
N ILE A 21 5.00 4.25 7.06
CA ILE A 21 5.37 3.19 8.01
C ILE A 21 6.07 3.81 9.23
N GLU A 22 7.01 4.73 9.03
CA GLU A 22 7.68 5.45 10.12
C GLU A 22 6.70 6.24 10.98
N SER A 23 5.69 6.84 10.34
CA SER A 23 4.59 7.55 11.02
C SER A 23 3.58 6.62 11.72
N LYS A 24 3.85 5.30 11.76
CA LYS A 24 2.98 4.26 12.34
C LYS A 24 1.57 4.19 11.75
N ILE A 25 1.37 4.74 10.55
CA ILE A 25 0.11 4.60 9.81
C ILE A 25 -0.01 3.19 9.24
N PHE A 26 1.10 2.63 8.77
CA PHE A 26 1.17 1.27 8.24
C PHE A 26 2.13 0.42 9.06
N ALA A 27 1.81 -0.87 9.19
CA ALA A 27 2.64 -1.82 9.92
C ALA A 27 3.88 -2.27 9.11
N ASN A 28 3.76 -2.34 7.78
CA ASN A 28 4.82 -2.69 6.85
C ASN A 28 4.39 -2.35 5.41
N ARG A 29 5.29 -2.51 4.44
CA ARG A 29 5.05 -2.23 3.01
C ARG A 29 3.90 -3.06 2.42
N SER A 30 3.77 -4.32 2.82
CA SER A 30 2.68 -5.18 2.34
C SER A 30 1.32 -4.71 2.87
N HIS A 31 1.24 -4.32 4.15
CA HIS A 31 0.02 -3.76 4.73
C HIS A 31 -0.33 -2.42 4.08
N ALA A 32 0.66 -1.55 3.85
CA ALA A 32 0.44 -0.29 3.14
C ALA A 32 -0.14 -0.53 1.74
N LEU A 33 0.46 -1.43 0.96
CA LEU A 33 0.02 -1.74 -0.39
C LEU A 33 -1.39 -2.37 -0.41
N GLU A 34 -1.65 -3.34 0.48
CA GLU A 34 -2.97 -3.98 0.62
C GLU A 34 -4.06 -2.96 0.98
N PHE A 35 -3.78 -2.07 1.95
CA PHE A 35 -4.71 -1.04 2.37
C PHE A 35 -5.01 -0.03 1.26
N LEU A 36 -3.99 0.46 0.55
CA LEU A 36 -4.15 1.43 -0.53
C LEU A 36 -4.94 0.84 -1.71
N ILE A 37 -4.64 -0.41 -2.10
CA ILE A 37 -5.39 -1.11 -3.15
C ILE A 37 -6.84 -1.33 -2.71
N ALA A 38 -7.08 -1.78 -1.47
CA ALA A 38 -8.43 -1.96 -0.96
C ALA A 38 -9.21 -0.65 -0.88
N GLN A 39 -8.56 0.45 -0.48
CA GLN A 39 -9.17 1.78 -0.44
C GLN A 39 -9.60 2.24 -1.84
N ARG A 40 -8.72 2.09 -2.85
CA ARG A 40 -9.05 2.44 -4.24
C ARG A 40 -10.17 1.55 -4.79
N LYS A 41 -10.11 0.24 -4.56
CA LYS A 41 -11.17 -0.69 -4.94
C LYS A 41 -12.52 -0.30 -4.35
N ASN A 42 -12.59 0.05 -3.06
CA ASN A 42 -13.83 0.48 -2.43
C ASN A 42 -14.34 1.83 -2.96
N ALA A 43 -13.44 2.73 -3.38
CA ALA A 43 -13.81 3.98 -4.01
C ALA A 43 -14.38 3.78 -5.42
N GLU A 44 -13.91 2.76 -6.15
CA GLU A 44 -14.46 2.37 -7.46
C GLU A 44 -15.84 1.68 -7.34
N ILE A 45 -16.16 1.09 -6.19
CA ILE A 45 -17.43 0.38 -5.93
C ILE A 45 -18.47 1.32 -5.28
N LYS A 46 -18.26 2.64 -5.30
CA LYS A 46 -19.33 3.59 -4.97
C LYS A 46 -20.09 3.98 -6.25
N PRO A 47 -21.40 3.65 -6.36
CA PRO A 47 -22.25 4.20 -7.41
C PRO A 47 -22.41 5.72 -7.28
#